data_AF-A0A6P1ECW5-F1
#
_entry.id   AF-A0A6P1ECW5-F1
#
_cell.length_a   1.000
_cell.length_b   1.000
_cell.length_c   1.000
_cell.angle_alpha   90.00
_cell.angle_beta   90.00
_cell.angle_gamma   90.00
#
_symmetry.space_group_name_H-M   'P 1'
#
loop_
_entity.id
_entity.type
_entity.pdbx_description
1 polymer ?
#
loop_
_entity_poly.entity_id
_entity_poly.type
_entity_poly.pdbx_seq_one_letter_code
_entity_poly.pdbx_strand_id
1 'polypeptide(L)'
;MTTASPSVSHAQLQSHEFLADMVEDAYFPPALVAQGQQILLRLCERIERERPADAAALMALTHAATLEFNVLGEAFEAQDSELETAARENIGADFELIARSYGFDVDVDDLTSPREW
;
A
#
# COMPACT_ATOMS: atom_id res chain seq x y z
N MET A 1 -25.26 -1.12 -6.37
CA MET A 1 -24.35 -2.03 -5.65
C MET A 1 -23.66 -1.19 -4.61
N THR A 2 -23.92 -1.42 -3.33
CA THR A 2 -23.25 -0.67 -2.25
C THR A 2 -21.82 -1.16 -2.17
N THR A 3 -20.86 -0.39 -2.68
CA THR A 3 -19.46 -0.57 -2.29
C THR A 3 -19.38 -0.21 -0.81
N ALA A 4 -19.24 -1.22 0.05
CA ALA A 4 -18.83 -0.99 1.42
C ALA A 4 -17.48 -0.26 1.38
N SER A 5 -17.37 0.87 2.08
CA SER A 5 -16.09 1.54 2.29
C SER A 5 -15.15 0.60 3.04
N PRO A 6 -13.86 0.55 2.68
CA PRO A 6 -12.95 -0.37 3.32
C PRO A 6 -12.83 -0.06 4.82
N SER A 7 -12.92 -1.08 5.68
CA SER A 7 -12.82 -1.00 7.13
C SER A 7 -11.77 -1.99 7.65
N VAL A 8 -10.69 -1.47 8.23
CA VAL A 8 -9.62 -2.27 8.85
C VAL A 8 -9.94 -2.48 10.33
N SER A 9 -9.74 -3.69 10.85
CA SER A 9 -10.04 -4.05 12.25
C SER A 9 -8.81 -3.90 13.16
N HIS A 10 -7.60 -3.96 12.61
CA HIS A 10 -6.36 -3.85 13.37
C HIS A 10 -6.14 -2.43 13.93
N ALA A 11 -6.17 -2.28 15.26
CA ALA A 11 -6.20 -0.98 15.94
C ALA A 11 -5.02 -0.05 15.58
N GLN A 12 -3.81 -0.59 15.44
CA GLN A 12 -2.64 0.21 15.03
C GLN A 12 -2.80 0.79 13.62
N LEU A 13 -3.41 0.03 12.69
CA LEU A 13 -3.62 0.45 11.30
C LEU A 13 -4.85 1.36 11.14
N GLN A 14 -5.83 1.29 12.06
CA GLN A 14 -7.00 2.18 12.05
C GLN A 14 -6.66 3.66 12.30
N SER A 15 -5.60 3.91 13.04
CA SER A 15 -5.14 5.27 13.39
C SER A 15 -3.89 5.70 12.63
N HIS A 16 -3.38 4.84 11.75
CA HIS A 16 -2.20 5.12 10.94
C HIS A 16 -2.58 5.92 9.71
N GLU A 17 -1.85 7.01 9.46
CA GLU A 17 -1.99 7.79 8.24
C GLU A 17 -1.06 7.20 7.16
N PHE A 18 -1.64 6.37 6.29
CA PHE A 18 -0.91 5.80 5.17
C PHE A 18 -0.42 6.89 4.22
N LEU A 19 0.77 6.69 3.65
CA LEU A 19 1.44 7.57 2.71
C LEU A 19 1.64 8.99 3.26
N ALA A 20 1.90 9.14 4.56
CA ALA A 20 2.02 10.44 5.24
C ALA A 20 2.97 11.41 4.53
N ASP A 21 4.18 10.98 4.19
CA ASP A 21 5.15 11.85 3.50
C ASP A 21 4.63 12.33 2.12
N MET A 22 3.85 11.50 1.41
CA MET A 22 3.24 11.90 0.13
C MET A 22 2.03 12.83 0.33
N VAL A 23 1.34 12.75 1.46
CA VAL A 23 0.24 13.67 1.81
C VAL A 23 0.79 15.07 2.09
N GLU A 24 1.96 15.16 2.72
CA GLU A 24 2.60 16.42 3.11
C GLU A 24 3.35 17.13 1.97
N ASP A 25 3.66 16.42 0.88
CA ASP A 25 4.42 16.94 -0.24
C ASP A 25 3.50 17.32 -1.43
N ALA A 26 3.56 18.60 -1.81
CA ALA A 26 2.78 19.17 -2.91
C ALA A 26 3.16 18.64 -4.30
N TYR A 27 4.28 17.92 -4.42
CA TYR A 27 4.65 17.22 -5.64
C TYR A 27 3.64 16.12 -5.99
N PHE A 28 3.04 15.46 -5.00
CA PHE A 28 2.10 14.36 -5.23
C PHE A 28 0.65 14.86 -5.31
N PRO A 29 -0.09 14.59 -6.40
CA PRO A 29 -1.50 14.95 -6.50
C PRO A 29 -2.35 14.29 -5.40
N PRO A 30 -3.06 15.04 -4.54
CA PRO A 30 -3.78 14.48 -3.39
C PRO A 30 -4.81 13.40 -3.75
N ALA A 31 -5.44 13.52 -4.92
CA ALA A 31 -6.42 12.54 -5.38
C ALA A 31 -5.80 11.19 -5.77
N LEU A 32 -4.53 11.17 -6.18
CA LEU A 32 -3.78 9.94 -6.47
C LEU A 32 -3.20 9.34 -5.18
N VAL A 33 -2.67 10.17 -4.28
CA VAL A 33 -2.24 9.72 -2.94
C VAL A 33 -3.39 9.04 -2.21
N ALA A 34 -4.59 9.62 -2.24
CA ALA A 34 -5.79 9.01 -1.68
C ALA A 34 -6.10 7.63 -2.30
N GLN A 35 -5.87 7.44 -3.61
CA GLN A 35 -6.03 6.12 -4.25
C GLN A 35 -4.99 5.10 -3.75
N GLY A 36 -3.74 5.54 -3.55
CA GLY A 36 -2.69 4.73 -2.92
C GLY A 36 -3.08 4.28 -1.51
N GLN A 37 -3.61 5.19 -0.68
CA GLN A 37 -4.14 4.85 0.64
C GLN A 37 -5.26 3.80 0.56
N GLN A 38 -6.16 3.93 -0.43
CA GLN A 38 -7.21 2.93 -0.63
C GLN A 38 -6.66 1.55 -1.05
N ILE A 39 -5.55 1.48 -1.79
CA ILE A 39 -4.87 0.21 -2.11
C ILE A 39 -4.37 -0.45 -0.81
N LEU A 40 -3.71 0.31 0.07
CA LEU A 40 -3.18 -0.19 1.34
C LEU A 40 -4.29 -0.64 2.31
N LEU A 41 -5.40 0.11 2.38
CA LEU A 41 -6.57 -0.29 3.16
C LEU A 41 -7.18 -1.59 2.65
N ARG A 42 -7.34 -1.74 1.33
CA ARG A 42 -7.83 -3.00 0.74
C ARG A 42 -6.87 -4.16 1.00
N LEU A 43 -5.55 -3.93 0.97
CA LEU A 43 -4.57 -4.95 1.34
C LEU A 43 -4.80 -5.44 2.78
N CYS A 44 -4.99 -4.51 3.74
CA CYS A 44 -5.31 -4.86 5.12
C CYS A 44 -6.56 -5.73 5.24
N GLU A 45 -7.66 -5.33 4.60
CA GLU A 45 -8.90 -6.12 4.61
C GLU A 45 -8.73 -7.52 4.01
N ARG A 46 -7.97 -7.62 2.92
CA ARG A 46 -7.67 -8.91 2.29
C ARG A 46 -6.87 -9.80 3.24
N ILE A 47 -5.87 -9.27 3.93
CA ILE A 47 -5.10 -10.03 4.93
C ILE A 47 -6.01 -10.50 6.07
N GLU A 48 -6.88 -9.63 6.61
CA GLU A 48 -7.81 -9.99 7.69
C GLU A 48 -8.82 -11.08 7.28
N ARG A 49 -9.31 -11.00 6.05
CA ARG A 49 -10.29 -11.94 5.48
C ARG A 49 -9.65 -13.28 5.11
N GLU A 50 -8.51 -13.24 4.43
CA GLU A 50 -7.87 -14.41 3.82
C GLU A 50 -6.92 -15.12 4.79
N ARG A 51 -6.43 -14.41 5.82
CA ARG A 51 -5.58 -14.94 6.90
C ARG A 51 -4.41 -15.79 6.37
N PRO A 52 -3.45 -15.16 5.64
CA PRO A 52 -2.33 -15.88 5.07
C PRO A 52 -1.60 -16.71 6.13
N ALA A 53 -1.24 -17.95 5.79
CA ALA A 53 -0.65 -18.89 6.73
C ALA A 53 0.88 -18.75 6.84
N ASP A 54 1.51 -18.14 5.84
CA ASP A 54 2.96 -17.99 5.72
C ASP A 54 3.34 -16.75 4.89
N ALA A 55 4.64 -16.48 4.82
CA ALA A 55 5.19 -15.34 4.09
C ALA A 55 4.88 -15.39 2.59
N ALA A 56 4.81 -16.58 1.98
CA ALA A 56 4.50 -16.70 0.55
C ALA A 56 3.05 -16.31 0.26
N ALA A 57 2.11 -16.73 1.11
CA ALA A 57 0.71 -16.33 1.01
C ALA A 57 0.53 -14.82 1.25
N LEU A 58 1.27 -14.23 2.20
CA LEU A 58 1.26 -12.77 2.40
C LEU A 58 1.80 -12.04 1.16
N MET A 59 2.95 -12.48 0.63
CA MET A 59 3.58 -11.86 -0.54
C MET A 59 2.67 -11.89 -1.76
N ALA A 60 1.87 -12.95 -1.96
CA ALA A 60 0.88 -12.96 -3.03
C ALA A 60 -0.16 -11.82 -2.92
N LEU A 61 -0.52 -11.42 -1.70
CA LEU A 61 -1.42 -10.28 -1.46
C LEU A 61 -0.70 -8.95 -1.66
N THR A 62 0.53 -8.81 -1.15
CA THR A 62 1.30 -7.57 -1.27
C THR A 62 1.75 -7.32 -2.71
N HIS A 63 2.10 -8.36 -3.46
CA HIS A 63 2.42 -8.28 -4.88
C HIS A 63 1.22 -7.81 -5.70
N ALA A 64 0.01 -8.27 -5.39
CA ALA A 64 -1.19 -7.78 -6.04
C ALA A 64 -1.40 -6.28 -5.79
N ALA A 65 -1.20 -5.82 -4.55
CA ALA A 65 -1.27 -4.39 -4.22
C ALA A 65 -0.15 -3.58 -4.91
N THR A 66 1.06 -4.13 -5.01
CA THR A 66 2.20 -3.52 -5.71
C THR A 66 1.88 -3.31 -7.20
N LEU A 67 1.25 -4.29 -7.85
CA LEU A 67 0.80 -4.16 -9.24
C LEU A 67 -0.28 -3.07 -9.40
N GLU A 68 -1.16 -2.90 -8.42
CA GLU A 68 -2.11 -1.77 -8.41
C GLU A 68 -1.37 -0.42 -8.30
N PHE A 69 -0.27 -0.36 -7.54
CA PHE A 69 0.59 0.82 -7.49
C PHE A 69 1.33 1.08 -8.81
N ASN A 70 1.75 0.06 -9.57
CA ASN A 70 2.38 0.26 -10.89
C ASN A 70 1.40 0.99 -11.82
N VAL A 71 0.15 0.53 -11.86
CA VAL A 71 -0.93 1.18 -12.63
C VAL A 71 -1.19 2.60 -12.14
N LEU A 72 -1.17 2.83 -10.83
CA LEU A 72 -1.31 4.17 -10.27
C LEU A 72 -0.13 5.08 -10.65
N GLY A 73 1.08 4.54 -10.77
CA GLY A 73 2.28 5.23 -11.24
C GLY A 73 2.09 5.89 -12.60
N GLU A 74 1.48 5.18 -13.57
CA GLU A 74 1.14 5.76 -14.88
C GLU A 74 0.23 7.01 -14.75
N ALA A 75 -0.67 7.03 -13.76
CA ALA A 75 -1.56 8.16 -13.52
C ALA A 75 -0.84 9.34 -12.83
N PHE A 76 0.20 9.07 -12.03
CA PHE A 76 1.10 10.10 -11.50
C PHE A 76 1.89 10.75 -12.64
N GLU A 77 2.47 9.96 -13.54
CA GLU A 77 3.24 10.46 -14.70
C GLU A 77 2.38 11.36 -15.59
N ALA A 78 1.12 10.98 -15.81
CA ALA A 78 0.16 11.80 -16.57
C ALA A 78 -0.15 13.18 -15.95
N GLN A 79 0.28 13.43 -14.71
CA GLN A 79 0.10 14.67 -13.96
C GLN A 79 1.43 15.33 -13.57
N ASP A 80 2.51 15.08 -14.31
CA ASP A 80 3.86 15.62 -14.06
C ASP A 80 4.41 15.26 -12.65
N SER A 81 3.96 14.14 -12.11
CA SER A 81 4.40 13.55 -10.84
C SER A 81 4.93 12.13 -11.09
N GLU A 82 5.58 11.50 -10.12
CA GLU A 82 6.07 10.12 -10.28
C GLU A 82 6.07 9.40 -8.92
N LEU A 83 6.02 8.07 -8.92
CA LEU A 83 6.41 7.26 -7.76
C LEU A 83 7.95 7.24 -7.62
N GLU A 84 8.56 8.41 -7.42
CA GLU A 84 10.01 8.57 -7.22
C GLU A 84 10.45 8.12 -5.82
N THR A 85 11.75 8.13 -5.53
CA THR A 85 12.36 7.69 -4.26
C THR A 85 11.55 7.96 -3.00
N ALA A 86 11.08 9.18 -2.72
CA ALA A 86 10.33 9.45 -1.49
C ALA A 86 8.98 8.71 -1.45
N ALA A 87 8.26 8.64 -2.58
CA ALA A 87 7.06 7.80 -2.69
C ALA A 87 7.38 6.31 -2.45
N ARG A 88 8.50 5.81 -2.98
CA ARG A 88 8.90 4.39 -2.85
C ARG A 88 9.21 4.03 -1.41
N GLU A 89 9.95 4.89 -0.72
CA GLU A 89 10.31 4.71 0.68
C GLU A 89 9.06 4.74 1.57
N ASN A 90 8.14 5.67 1.32
CA ASN A 90 6.90 5.81 2.08
C ASN A 90 5.95 4.61 1.85
N ILE A 91 5.74 4.21 0.59
CA ILE A 91 5.00 2.99 0.26
C ILE A 91 5.64 1.78 0.94
N GLY A 92 6.96 1.63 0.82
CA GLY A 92 7.69 0.52 1.43
C GLY A 92 7.51 0.45 2.95
N ALA A 93 7.63 1.58 3.64
CA ALA A 93 7.44 1.68 5.09
C ALA A 93 6.02 1.26 5.50
N ASP A 94 5.01 1.63 4.73
CA ASP A 94 3.63 1.20 4.97
C ASP A 94 3.43 -0.30 4.74
N PHE A 95 4.03 -0.88 3.69
CA PHE A 95 4.00 -2.33 3.46
C PHE A 95 4.66 -3.10 4.60
N GLU A 96 5.82 -2.65 5.09
CA GLU A 96 6.50 -3.25 6.26
C GLU A 96 5.63 -3.17 7.51
N LEU A 97 5.04 -2.00 7.78
CA LEU A 97 4.16 -1.79 8.91
C LEU A 97 2.96 -2.75 8.87
N ILE A 98 2.32 -2.87 7.71
CA ILE A 98 1.20 -3.79 7.49
C ILE A 98 1.63 -5.22 7.77
N ALA A 99 2.72 -5.70 7.16
CA ALA A 99 3.21 -7.05 7.34
C ALA A 99 3.51 -7.36 8.82
N ARG A 100 4.23 -6.47 9.50
CA ARG A 100 4.56 -6.60 10.93
C ARG A 100 3.31 -6.59 11.81
N SER A 101 2.32 -5.76 11.50
CA SER A 101 1.05 -5.70 12.24
C SER A 101 0.27 -7.01 12.19
N TYR A 102 0.42 -7.79 11.11
CA TYR A 102 -0.17 -9.12 10.98
C TYR A 102 0.78 -10.27 11.37
N GLY A 103 1.93 -9.96 11.98
CA GLY A 103 2.85 -10.95 12.54
C GLY A 103 3.87 -11.54 11.56
N PHE A 104 4.09 -10.89 10.42
CA PHE A 104 5.09 -11.30 9.45
C PHE A 104 6.35 -10.43 9.54
N ASP A 105 7.50 -11.06 9.38
CA ASP A 105 8.81 -10.41 9.28
C ASP A 105 9.40 -10.79 7.91
N VAL A 106 9.12 -9.95 6.92
CA VAL A 106 9.48 -10.14 5.50
C VAL A 106 10.10 -8.83 5.03
N ASP A 107 11.16 -8.94 4.24
CA ASP A 107 11.87 -7.79 3.69
C ASP A 107 10.96 -6.98 2.73
N VAL A 108 11.07 -5.66 2.74
CA VAL A 108 10.27 -4.78 1.88
C VAL A 108 10.50 -5.04 0.39
N ASP A 109 11.72 -5.43 0.00
CA ASP A 109 12.03 -5.77 -1.38
C ASP A 109 11.24 -7.00 -1.83
N ASP A 110 11.07 -7.98 -0.93
CA ASP A 110 10.26 -9.16 -1.18
C ASP A 110 8.76 -8.83 -1.18
N LEU A 111 8.30 -7.99 -0.25
CA LEU A 111 6.89 -7.55 -0.18
C LEU A 111 6.44 -6.79 -1.43
N THR A 112 7.35 -6.04 -2.05
CA THR A 112 7.08 -5.15 -3.20
C THR A 112 7.77 -5.61 -4.49
N SER A 113 8.16 -6.89 -4.58
CA SER A 113 9.00 -7.40 -5.67
C SER A 113 8.54 -7.07 -7.10
N PRO A 114 7.23 -7.05 -7.47
CA PRO A 114 6.82 -6.74 -8.84
C PRO A 114 6.71 -5.24 -9.14
N ARG A 115 7.31 -4.36 -8.32
CA ARG A 115 7.34 -2.92 -8.55
C ARG A 115 8.05 -2.56 -9.86
N GLU A 116 7.54 -1.55 -10.55
CA GLU A 116 8.13 -1.01 -11.80
C GLU A 116 8.70 0.40 -11.64
N TRP A 117 8.61 0.97 -10.44
CA TRP A 117 9.17 2.27 -10.10
C TRP A 117 10.64 2.16 -9.69
#